data_AF-A0A9P6KPW1-F1
#
_entry.id   AF-A0A9P6KPW1-F1
#
_cell.length_a   1.000
_cell.length_b   1.000
_cell.length_c   1.000
_cell.angle_alpha   90.00
_cell.angle_beta   90.00
_cell.angle_gamma   90.00
#
_symmetry.space_group_name_H-M   'P 1'
#
loop_
_entity.id
_entity.type
_entity.pdbx_description
1 polymer ?
#
loop_
_entity_poly.entity_id
_entity_poly.type
_entity_poly.pdbx_seq_one_letter_code
_entity_poly.pdbx_strand_id
1 'polypeptide(L)'
;MPRTVRALLLLPPAPSPPTYAALKAAFHAPLLTVLQQLARSPQRAHGRAILEIALPCPHLYGRLDAPRGSLYAATESLVAGLYKLICIIAAQHAIDTEDAEGVDARIILVAYPRNGKLDQPAPESTPEHEMQGPAVDLNTLARSPRCWDPMFSVQCEEGEGLLKHFLALSGVARNVQRVRGGIVTVESATPTESPVSPVNHLSVAVGGTFDHLHIGHKLLLTMFAFALGRRHSHDDQAPSVLTVGITGDELLKNKKYAAFLESWHARQQGVHDFLMSVLYFGQPDDNRIGVEELKEAGPNGHAVHVSYPFGLLIKYVEIWDPFGPTITDEAITALVLSLETRGGGKAVNSKRLEKGWRELEVFEVSVLDASEEGRVDETFQSKLSSTEIRRNRSEGSPSQK
;
A
#
# COMPACT_ATOMS: atom_id res chain seq x y z
N MET A 1 8.36 9.58 24.55
CA MET A 1 7.97 9.30 23.15
C MET A 1 6.45 9.26 23.11
N PRO A 2 5.76 10.08 22.31
CA PRO A 2 4.32 9.93 22.13
C PRO A 2 4.04 8.53 21.57
N ARG A 3 3.09 7.82 22.17
CA ARG A 3 2.77 6.43 21.82
C ARG A 3 1.93 6.45 20.53
N THR A 4 2.48 5.98 19.41
CA THR A 4 1.72 5.81 18.16
C THR A 4 0.58 4.82 18.41
N VAL A 5 -0.66 5.26 18.18
CA VAL A 5 -1.83 4.38 18.24
C VAL A 5 -1.83 3.54 16.96
N ARG A 6 -1.88 2.22 17.09
CA ARG A 6 -2.04 1.30 15.95
C ARG A 6 -3.36 0.56 16.11
N ALA A 7 -4.30 0.87 15.24
CA ALA A 7 -5.62 0.25 15.21
C ALA A 7 -5.73 -0.75 14.06
N LEU A 8 -6.61 -1.75 14.21
CA LEU A 8 -6.98 -2.68 13.16
C LEU A 8 -8.49 -2.62 12.92
N LEU A 9 -8.91 -2.52 11.66
CA LEU A 9 -10.29 -2.72 11.24
C LEU A 9 -10.38 -3.98 10.38
N LEU A 10 -11.14 -4.97 10.86
CA LEU A 10 -11.52 -6.15 10.09
C LEU A 10 -12.79 -5.86 9.29
N LEU A 11 -12.65 -5.68 7.97
CA LEU A 11 -13.80 -5.57 7.06
C LEU A 11 -14.32 -6.97 6.69
N PRO A 12 -15.61 -7.13 6.32
CA PRO A 12 -16.09 -8.36 5.71
C PRO A 12 -15.56 -8.50 4.28
N PRO A 13 -15.68 -9.69 3.65
CA PRO A 13 -15.25 -9.90 2.27
C PRO A 13 -15.79 -8.84 1.31
N ALA A 14 -14.92 -8.32 0.44
CA ALA A 14 -15.30 -7.26 -0.48
C ALA A 14 -16.51 -7.61 -1.34
N PRO A 15 -17.36 -6.63 -1.74
CA PRO A 15 -18.48 -6.88 -2.64
C PRO A 15 -18.02 -7.40 -4.02
N SER A 16 -18.93 -8.02 -4.76
CA SER A 16 -18.68 -8.54 -6.11
C SER A 16 -19.85 -8.15 -7.01
N PRO A 17 -19.64 -7.44 -8.13
CA PRO A 17 -18.37 -6.82 -8.55
C PRO A 17 -17.92 -5.71 -7.59
N PRO A 18 -16.61 -5.43 -7.50
CA PRO A 18 -16.05 -4.44 -6.57
C PRO A 18 -16.18 -3.00 -7.10
N THR A 19 -17.37 -2.60 -7.55
CA THR A 19 -17.60 -1.22 -8.03
C THR A 19 -17.50 -0.23 -6.87
N TYR A 20 -17.16 1.03 -7.17
CA TYR A 20 -17.10 2.07 -6.15
C TYR A 20 -18.44 2.22 -5.39
N ALA A 21 -19.57 2.14 -6.10
CA ALA A 21 -20.91 2.18 -5.48
C ALA A 21 -21.13 1.02 -4.50
N ALA A 22 -20.73 -0.21 -4.86
CA ALA A 22 -20.85 -1.37 -3.98
C ALA A 22 -19.91 -1.26 -2.77
N LEU A 23 -18.66 -0.79 -2.96
CA LEU A 23 -17.72 -0.54 -1.88
C LEU A 23 -18.22 0.54 -0.92
N LYS A 24 -18.78 1.64 -1.44
CA LYS A 24 -19.42 2.70 -0.64
C LYS A 24 -20.58 2.13 0.17
N ALA A 25 -21.48 1.36 -0.47
CA ALA A 25 -22.62 0.76 0.22
C ALA A 25 -22.19 -0.18 1.36
N ALA A 26 -21.12 -0.97 1.16
CA ALA A 26 -20.62 -1.94 2.14
C ALA A 26 -19.80 -1.30 3.26
N PHE A 27 -18.92 -0.35 2.94
CA PHE A 27 -17.83 0.07 3.83
C PHE A 27 -17.91 1.51 4.33
N HIS A 28 -18.80 2.35 3.80
CA HIS A 28 -18.87 3.76 4.23
C HIS A 28 -19.14 3.90 5.74
N ALA A 29 -20.18 3.22 6.25
CA ALA A 29 -20.56 3.31 7.67
C ALA A 29 -19.45 2.88 8.65
N PRO A 30 -18.80 1.70 8.49
CA PRO A 30 -17.73 1.30 9.40
C PRO A 30 -16.50 2.20 9.28
N LEU A 31 -16.08 2.59 8.06
CA LEU A 31 -14.94 3.49 7.87
C LEU A 31 -15.17 4.86 8.51
N LEU A 32 -16.35 5.45 8.31
CA LEU A 32 -16.71 6.73 8.90
C LEU A 32 -16.58 6.70 10.42
N THR A 33 -17.15 5.66 11.03
CA THR A 33 -17.16 5.52 12.49
C THR A 33 -15.73 5.39 13.04
N VAL A 34 -14.92 4.51 12.44
CA VAL A 34 -13.54 4.27 12.90
C VAL A 34 -12.64 5.48 12.67
N LEU A 35 -12.71 6.10 11.48
CA LEU A 35 -11.91 7.28 11.16
C LEU A 35 -12.25 8.44 12.13
N GLN A 36 -13.53 8.71 12.39
CA GLN A 36 -13.93 9.75 13.35
C GLN A 36 -13.48 9.44 14.77
N GLN A 37 -13.58 8.19 15.20
CA GLN A 37 -13.18 7.78 16.54
C GLN A 37 -11.67 7.94 16.74
N LEU A 38 -10.85 7.53 15.76
CA LEU A 38 -9.41 7.70 15.82
C LEU A 38 -9.00 9.17 15.72
N ALA A 39 -9.68 9.96 14.89
CA ALA A 39 -9.42 11.39 14.74
C ALA A 39 -9.68 12.17 16.04
N ARG A 40 -10.68 11.76 16.83
CA ARG A 40 -11.12 12.43 18.06
C ARG A 40 -10.54 11.83 19.35
N SER A 41 -9.70 10.78 19.26
CA SER A 41 -9.24 10.07 20.45
C SER A 41 -8.38 10.97 21.35
N PRO A 42 -8.74 11.15 22.65
CA PRO A 42 -7.96 11.97 23.57
C PRO A 42 -6.64 11.31 24.01
N GLN A 43 -6.46 10.00 23.76
CA GLN A 43 -5.20 9.28 23.97
C GLN A 43 -4.08 9.76 23.02
N ARG A 44 -4.44 10.60 22.04
CA ARG A 44 -3.63 11.09 20.94
C ARG A 44 -2.91 12.39 21.28
N ALA A 45 -2.47 12.59 22.52
CA ALA A 45 -1.80 13.82 22.95
C ALA A 45 -0.47 14.04 22.19
N HIS A 46 -0.57 14.44 20.91
CA HIS A 46 0.47 14.77 19.91
C HIS A 46 1.08 13.59 19.12
N GLY A 47 0.28 12.62 18.61
CA GLY A 47 0.83 11.50 17.83
C GLY A 47 -0.07 10.89 16.74
N ARG A 48 0.54 10.43 15.64
CA ARG A 48 -0.11 9.76 14.51
C ARG A 48 -0.91 8.53 14.95
N ALA A 49 -2.10 8.34 14.39
CA ALA A 49 -2.85 7.09 14.51
C ALA A 49 -2.71 6.30 13.22
N ILE A 50 -2.19 5.08 13.28
CA ILE A 50 -2.14 4.17 12.14
C ILE A 50 -3.41 3.31 12.18
N LEU A 51 -4.22 3.37 11.12
CA LEU A 51 -5.36 2.50 10.92
C LEU A 51 -5.01 1.45 9.87
N GLU A 52 -4.76 0.22 10.30
CA GLU A 52 -4.63 -0.91 9.39
C GLU A 52 -6.01 -1.47 9.07
N ILE A 53 -6.31 -1.60 7.78
CA ILE A 53 -7.61 -2.07 7.30
C ILE A 53 -7.38 -3.42 6.63
N ALA A 54 -7.77 -4.49 7.30
CA ALA A 54 -7.76 -5.83 6.73
C ALA A 54 -8.94 -5.96 5.76
N LEU A 55 -8.63 -6.03 4.47
CA LEU A 55 -9.59 -6.18 3.38
C LEU A 55 -9.57 -7.63 2.90
N PRO A 56 -10.60 -8.45 3.21
CA PRO A 56 -10.65 -9.81 2.71
C PRO A 56 -10.96 -9.83 1.21
N CYS A 57 -10.10 -10.51 0.45
CA CYS A 57 -10.08 -10.58 -1.00
C CYS A 57 -10.29 -12.03 -1.46
N PRO A 58 -11.54 -12.44 -1.79
CA PRO A 58 -11.84 -13.81 -2.20
C PRO A 58 -11.05 -14.31 -3.41
N HIS A 59 -10.72 -13.43 -4.36
CA HIS A 59 -9.95 -13.78 -5.57
C HIS A 59 -8.47 -14.09 -5.29
N LEU A 60 -7.96 -13.74 -4.11
CA LEU A 60 -6.59 -14.06 -3.68
C LEU A 60 -6.51 -15.36 -2.87
N TYR A 61 -7.65 -15.89 -2.40
CA TYR A 61 -7.68 -17.11 -1.61
C TYR A 61 -7.19 -18.31 -2.42
N GLY A 62 -6.16 -19.02 -1.91
CA GLY A 62 -5.47 -20.10 -2.63
C GLY A 62 -4.64 -19.67 -3.84
N ARG A 63 -4.45 -18.36 -4.04
CA ARG A 63 -3.73 -17.79 -5.19
C ARG A 63 -2.63 -16.80 -4.76
N LEU A 64 -2.21 -16.85 -3.49
CA LEU A 64 -1.18 -15.96 -2.98
C LEU A 64 0.17 -16.12 -3.70
N ASP A 65 0.48 -17.31 -4.18
CA ASP A 65 1.71 -17.61 -4.94
C ASP A 65 1.50 -17.53 -6.46
N ALA A 66 0.29 -17.21 -6.93
CA ALA A 66 0.05 -17.06 -8.35
C ALA A 66 0.72 -15.77 -8.89
N PRO A 67 1.17 -15.79 -10.16
CA PRO A 67 1.63 -14.59 -10.87
C PRO A 67 0.62 -13.44 -10.77
N ARG A 68 1.14 -12.25 -10.44
CA ARG A 68 0.34 -11.09 -10.04
C ARG A 68 -0.46 -10.46 -11.17
N GLY A 69 0.00 -10.57 -12.42
CA GLY A 69 -0.65 -9.91 -13.57
C GLY A 69 -2.14 -10.23 -13.70
N SER A 70 -2.52 -11.52 -13.60
CA SER A 70 -3.93 -11.95 -13.68
C SER A 70 -4.81 -11.50 -12.50
N LEU A 71 -4.19 -11.09 -11.38
CA LEU A 71 -4.86 -10.67 -10.15
C LEU A 71 -4.83 -9.14 -9.98
N TYR A 72 -4.00 -8.45 -10.76
CA TYR A 72 -3.66 -7.05 -10.54
C TYR A 72 -4.86 -6.14 -10.71
N ALA A 73 -5.56 -6.21 -11.84
CA ALA A 73 -6.69 -5.31 -12.14
C ALA A 73 -7.81 -5.41 -11.08
N ALA A 74 -8.21 -6.64 -10.72
CA ALA A 74 -9.25 -6.85 -9.70
C ALA A 74 -8.82 -6.32 -8.31
N THR A 75 -7.55 -6.50 -7.96
CA THR A 75 -6.98 -6.04 -6.69
C THR A 75 -6.82 -4.52 -6.67
N GLU A 76 -6.33 -3.93 -7.76
CA GLU A 76 -6.18 -2.48 -7.94
C GLU A 76 -7.52 -1.77 -7.78
N SER A 77 -8.57 -2.26 -8.46
CA SER A 77 -9.91 -1.66 -8.37
C SER A 77 -10.46 -1.65 -6.94
N LEU A 78 -10.20 -2.72 -6.18
CA LEU A 78 -10.58 -2.81 -4.77
C LEU A 78 -9.82 -1.82 -3.89
N VAL A 79 -8.49 -1.76 -4.02
CA VAL A 79 -7.62 -0.89 -3.22
C VAL A 79 -7.89 0.58 -3.57
N ALA A 80 -8.01 0.91 -4.86
CA ALA A 80 -8.33 2.25 -5.34
C ALA A 80 -9.70 2.70 -4.86
N GLY A 81 -10.74 1.86 -5.00
CA GLY A 81 -12.09 2.18 -4.54
C GLY A 81 -12.16 2.41 -3.03
N LEU A 82 -11.43 1.61 -2.24
CA LEU A 82 -11.39 1.77 -0.78
C LEU A 82 -10.61 3.02 -0.35
N TYR A 83 -9.45 3.30 -0.95
CA TYR A 83 -8.71 4.54 -0.68
C TYR A 83 -9.48 5.79 -1.13
N LYS A 84 -10.19 5.74 -2.27
CA LYS A 84 -11.11 6.79 -2.71
C LYS A 84 -12.17 7.08 -1.65
N LEU A 85 -12.82 6.04 -1.14
CA LEU A 85 -13.84 6.16 -0.11
C LEU A 85 -13.29 6.75 1.20
N ILE A 86 -12.09 6.33 1.63
CA ILE A 86 -11.41 6.90 2.79
C ILE A 86 -11.13 8.39 2.59
N CYS A 87 -10.61 8.77 1.42
CA CYS A 87 -10.31 10.16 1.09
C CYS A 87 -11.58 11.04 1.12
N ILE A 88 -12.68 10.55 0.54
CA ILE A 88 -13.97 11.25 0.52
C ILE A 88 -14.52 11.43 1.94
N ILE A 89 -14.53 10.37 2.75
CA ILE A 89 -14.95 10.43 4.14
C ILE A 89 -14.08 11.43 4.92
N ALA A 90 -12.76 11.37 4.72
CA ALA A 90 -11.84 12.25 5.41
C ALA A 90 -12.06 13.73 5.03
N ALA A 91 -12.26 14.03 3.75
CA ALA A 91 -12.57 15.37 3.27
C ALA A 91 -13.90 15.89 3.83
N GLN A 92 -14.98 15.09 3.73
CA GLN A 92 -16.32 15.47 4.21
C GLN A 92 -16.40 15.72 5.72
N HIS A 93 -15.51 15.10 6.49
CA HIS A 93 -15.53 15.16 7.95
C HIS A 93 -14.31 15.88 8.56
N ALA A 94 -13.54 16.60 7.74
CA ALA A 94 -12.34 17.34 8.15
C ALA A 94 -11.35 16.48 8.98
N ILE A 95 -11.18 15.21 8.56
CA ILE A 95 -10.22 14.29 9.17
C ILE A 95 -8.90 14.45 8.42
N ASP A 96 -7.85 14.81 9.13
CA ASP A 96 -6.50 14.80 8.58
C ASP A 96 -6.01 13.35 8.37
N THR A 97 -5.45 13.10 7.19
CA THR A 97 -4.96 11.80 6.68
C THR A 97 -3.50 11.83 6.24
N GLU A 98 -2.88 13.01 6.27
CA GLU A 98 -1.55 13.28 5.71
C GLU A 98 -0.56 13.78 6.75
N ASP A 99 -0.98 14.59 7.73
CA ASP A 99 -0.02 15.15 8.68
C ASP A 99 0.34 14.17 9.82
N ALA A 100 1.36 14.55 10.59
CA ALA A 100 1.93 13.77 11.68
C ALA A 100 0.94 13.48 12.82
N GLU A 101 -0.16 14.23 12.88
CA GLU A 101 -1.25 14.06 13.86
C GLU A 101 -2.51 13.46 13.22
N GLY A 102 -2.46 13.09 11.94
CA GLY A 102 -3.56 12.53 11.16
C GLY A 102 -3.81 11.04 11.38
N VAL A 103 -4.93 10.55 10.81
CA VAL A 103 -5.27 9.12 10.74
C VAL A 103 -4.66 8.55 9.46
N ASP A 104 -3.62 7.74 9.63
CA ASP A 104 -2.91 7.09 8.55
C ASP A 104 -3.50 5.72 8.23
N ALA A 105 -4.44 5.71 7.28
CA ALA A 105 -5.05 4.47 6.80
C ALA A 105 -4.10 3.69 5.87
N ARG A 106 -3.95 2.38 6.13
CA ARG A 106 -3.13 1.44 5.35
C ARG A 106 -3.95 0.18 5.08
N ILE A 107 -4.09 -0.20 3.80
CA ILE A 107 -4.85 -1.39 3.42
C ILE A 107 -3.93 -2.62 3.43
N ILE A 108 -4.38 -3.68 4.10
CA ILE A 108 -3.76 -5.00 4.11
C ILE A 108 -4.70 -5.96 3.39
N LEU A 109 -4.21 -6.61 2.34
CA LEU A 109 -5.00 -7.56 1.56
C LEU A 109 -4.98 -8.92 2.26
N VAL A 110 -6.15 -9.46 2.57
CA VAL A 110 -6.27 -10.76 3.25
C VAL A 110 -6.88 -11.77 2.31
N ALA A 111 -6.11 -12.78 1.90
CA ALA A 111 -6.61 -13.93 1.16
C ALA A 111 -7.56 -14.72 2.05
N TYR A 112 -8.86 -14.55 1.81
CA TYR A 112 -9.91 -15.14 2.63
C TYR A 112 -11.15 -15.44 1.78
N PRO A 113 -11.75 -16.63 1.90
CA PRO A 113 -12.83 -17.05 1.01
C PRO A 113 -14.14 -16.38 1.39
N ARG A 114 -14.97 -16.07 0.38
CA ARG A 114 -16.27 -15.40 0.59
C ARG A 114 -17.21 -16.21 1.49
N ASN A 115 -17.21 -17.53 1.36
CA ASN A 115 -18.07 -18.43 2.15
C ASN A 115 -17.57 -18.63 3.60
N GLY A 116 -16.44 -18.03 3.99
CA GLY A 116 -15.82 -18.21 5.29
C GLY A 116 -15.29 -19.61 5.58
N LYS A 117 -15.32 -20.54 4.62
CA LYS A 117 -14.82 -21.90 4.80
C LYS A 117 -13.34 -21.97 4.47
N LEU A 118 -12.52 -22.11 5.51
CA LEU A 118 -11.07 -22.27 5.39
C LEU A 118 -10.73 -23.71 4.98
N ASP A 119 -11.11 -24.09 3.75
CA ASP A 119 -11.01 -25.46 3.22
C ASP A 119 -9.59 -25.84 2.74
N GLN A 120 -8.65 -24.89 2.74
CA GLN A 120 -7.27 -25.15 2.31
C GLN A 120 -6.37 -25.37 3.53
N PRO A 121 -5.56 -26.45 3.57
CA PRO A 121 -4.50 -26.54 4.55
C PRO A 121 -3.57 -25.34 4.36
N ALA A 122 -3.02 -24.81 5.46
CA ALA A 122 -1.92 -23.86 5.35
C ALA A 122 -0.86 -24.53 4.46
N PRO A 123 -0.43 -23.90 3.36
CA PRO A 123 0.58 -24.50 2.48
C PRO A 123 1.81 -24.86 3.32
N GLU A 124 2.64 -25.79 2.82
CA GLU A 124 3.98 -26.03 3.36
C GLU A 124 4.91 -24.84 3.06
N SER A 125 4.48 -23.62 3.40
CA SER A 125 5.28 -22.42 3.39
C SER A 125 6.16 -22.41 4.63
N THR A 126 7.42 -22.02 4.46
CA THR A 126 8.25 -21.70 5.62
C THR A 126 7.67 -20.48 6.34
N PRO A 127 7.81 -20.39 7.68
CA PRO A 127 7.38 -19.21 8.44
C PRO A 127 7.94 -17.89 7.89
N GLU A 128 9.11 -17.92 7.23
CA GLU A 128 9.64 -16.75 6.52
C GLU A 128 8.78 -16.33 5.32
N HIS A 129 8.32 -17.26 4.48
CA HIS A 129 7.44 -16.97 3.34
C HIS A 129 6.05 -16.49 3.76
N GLU A 130 5.56 -16.95 4.92
CA GLU A 130 4.26 -16.54 5.46
C GLU A 130 4.22 -15.05 5.85
N MET A 131 5.36 -14.40 6.08
CA MET A 131 5.41 -13.00 6.55
C MET A 131 5.38 -11.95 5.44
N GLN A 132 5.35 -12.35 4.16
CA GLN A 132 5.41 -11.45 3.00
C GLN A 132 4.03 -10.92 2.58
N GLY A 133 3.79 -9.63 2.80
CA GLY A 133 2.68 -8.87 2.22
C GLY A 133 2.95 -8.34 0.80
N PRO A 134 2.10 -7.44 0.25
CA PRO A 134 0.96 -6.78 0.90
C PRO A 134 -0.32 -7.63 0.92
N ALA A 135 -0.29 -8.79 0.26
CA ALA A 135 -1.31 -9.82 0.37
C ALA A 135 -0.81 -10.95 1.28
N VAL A 136 -1.58 -11.25 2.32
CA VAL A 136 -1.31 -12.28 3.33
C VAL A 136 -2.53 -13.15 3.53
N ASP A 137 -2.38 -14.34 4.11
CA ASP A 137 -3.53 -15.09 4.58
C ASP A 137 -3.97 -14.59 5.98
N LEU A 138 -5.09 -15.13 6.47
CA LEU A 138 -5.61 -14.76 7.78
C LEU A 138 -4.70 -15.23 8.94
N ASN A 139 -3.95 -16.32 8.75
CA ASN A 139 -3.06 -16.88 9.76
C ASN A 139 -1.88 -15.94 10.01
N THR A 140 -1.20 -15.49 8.96
CA THR A 140 -0.14 -14.47 9.02
C THR A 140 -0.62 -13.21 9.74
N LEU A 141 -1.78 -12.69 9.37
CA LEU A 141 -2.31 -11.49 10.01
C LEU A 141 -2.62 -11.75 11.49
N ALA A 142 -3.33 -12.82 11.82
CA ALA A 142 -3.76 -13.10 13.19
C ALA A 142 -2.59 -13.40 14.15
N ARG A 143 -1.53 -14.05 13.66
CA ARG A 143 -0.32 -14.39 14.43
C ARG A 143 0.75 -13.31 14.43
N SER A 144 0.55 -12.22 13.68
CA SER A 144 1.50 -11.12 13.66
C SER A 144 1.73 -10.58 15.08
N PRO A 145 2.98 -10.23 15.45
CA PRO A 145 3.30 -9.67 16.76
C PRO A 145 2.82 -8.22 16.92
N ARG A 146 2.11 -7.67 15.92
CA ARG A 146 1.55 -6.33 15.98
C ARG A 146 0.56 -6.18 17.14
N CYS A 147 0.82 -5.17 17.97
CA CYS A 147 -0.07 -4.75 19.03
C CYS A 147 -1.11 -3.77 18.48
N TRP A 148 -2.30 -4.28 18.16
CA TRP A 148 -3.45 -3.47 17.79
C TRP A 148 -4.28 -3.10 19.01
N ASP A 149 -4.44 -1.82 19.25
CA ASP A 149 -5.31 -1.26 20.28
C ASP A 149 -5.68 0.19 19.88
N PRO A 150 -6.93 0.47 19.50
CA PRO A 150 -8.10 -0.43 19.51
C PRO A 150 -8.20 -1.36 18.29
N MET A 151 -8.97 -2.45 18.42
CA MET A 151 -9.38 -3.31 17.31
C MET A 151 -10.87 -3.13 17.00
N PHE A 152 -11.23 -3.15 15.72
CA PHE A 152 -12.59 -2.99 15.23
C PHE A 152 -13.00 -4.17 14.32
N SER A 153 -14.26 -4.56 14.39
CA SER A 153 -14.87 -5.53 13.48
C SER A 153 -16.26 -5.07 13.04
N VAL A 154 -16.63 -5.37 11.80
CA VAL A 154 -17.94 -5.01 11.25
C VAL A 154 -19.02 -5.98 11.72
N GLN A 155 -20.14 -5.44 12.19
CA GLN A 155 -21.34 -6.18 12.58
C GLN A 155 -22.13 -6.61 11.34
N CYS A 156 -21.77 -7.77 10.79
CA CYS A 156 -22.57 -8.54 9.83
C CYS A 156 -22.19 -10.03 9.96
N GLU A 157 -22.92 -10.92 9.29
CA GLU A 157 -22.68 -12.37 9.37
C GLU A 157 -21.24 -12.73 8.96
N GLU A 158 -20.79 -12.21 7.81
CA GLU A 158 -19.45 -12.46 7.28
C GLU A 158 -18.35 -11.82 8.13
N GLY A 159 -18.63 -10.64 8.72
CA GLY A 159 -17.72 -9.92 9.61
C GLY A 159 -17.51 -10.66 10.93
N GLU A 160 -18.57 -11.19 11.54
CA GLU A 160 -18.45 -12.04 12.74
C GLU A 160 -17.76 -13.37 12.43
N GLY A 161 -18.01 -13.96 11.25
CA GLY A 161 -17.30 -15.15 10.79
C GLY A 161 -15.79 -14.92 10.68
N LEU A 162 -15.38 -13.83 10.03
CA LEU A 162 -13.97 -13.43 9.92
C LEU A 162 -13.36 -13.18 11.30
N LEU A 163 -14.04 -12.43 12.17
CA LEU A 163 -13.58 -12.13 13.52
C LEU A 163 -13.36 -13.42 14.33
N LYS A 164 -14.29 -14.37 14.25
CA LYS A 164 -14.17 -15.66 14.92
C LYS A 164 -12.92 -16.41 14.49
N HIS A 165 -12.66 -16.49 13.18
CA HIS A 165 -11.45 -17.14 12.67
C HIS A 165 -10.18 -16.40 13.09
N PHE A 166 -10.16 -15.07 12.98
CA PHE A 166 -9.04 -14.24 13.41
C PHE A 166 -8.70 -14.49 14.89
N LEU A 167 -9.69 -14.43 15.79
CA LEU A 167 -9.48 -14.63 17.22
C LEU A 167 -8.98 -16.05 17.53
N ALA A 168 -9.56 -17.07 16.88
CA ALA A 168 -9.14 -18.46 17.04
C ALA A 168 -7.67 -18.69 16.64
N LEU A 169 -7.20 -18.02 15.58
CA LEU A 169 -5.81 -18.10 15.10
C LEU A 169 -4.84 -17.27 15.95
N SER A 170 -5.29 -16.11 16.47
CA SER A 170 -4.44 -15.19 17.22
C SER A 170 -3.94 -15.75 18.55
N GLY A 171 -4.68 -16.67 19.16
CA GLY A 171 -4.35 -17.30 20.45
C GLY A 171 -4.34 -16.35 21.66
N VAL A 172 -4.70 -15.07 21.50
CA VAL A 172 -4.65 -14.03 22.56
C VAL A 172 -5.99 -13.32 22.64
N ALA A 173 -6.46 -13.03 23.85
CA ALA A 173 -7.66 -12.22 24.05
C ALA A 173 -7.42 -10.80 23.52
N ARG A 174 -8.25 -10.35 22.58
CA ARG A 174 -8.22 -9.00 22.00
C ARG A 174 -9.50 -8.26 22.37
N ASN A 175 -9.40 -6.99 22.75
CA ASN A 175 -10.57 -6.14 22.96
C ASN A 175 -11.05 -5.62 21.60
N VAL A 176 -12.20 -6.13 21.14
CA VAL A 176 -12.73 -5.81 19.81
C VAL A 176 -14.02 -5.01 19.92
N GLN A 177 -13.99 -3.81 19.35
CA GLN A 177 -15.14 -2.94 19.21
C GLN A 177 -15.89 -3.27 17.93
N ARG A 178 -17.20 -3.45 18.04
CA ARG A 178 -18.04 -3.78 16.91
C ARG A 178 -18.66 -2.52 16.32
N VAL A 179 -18.51 -2.33 15.00
CA VAL A 179 -19.04 -1.18 14.27
C VAL A 179 -20.11 -1.61 13.28
N ARG A 180 -21.11 -0.76 13.05
CA ARG A 180 -22.23 -1.07 12.15
C ARG A 180 -21.74 -1.31 10.71
N GLY A 181 -22.19 -2.41 10.09
CA GLY A 181 -21.94 -2.72 8.69
C GLY A 181 -22.83 -1.97 7.70
N GLY A 182 -22.39 -1.96 6.44
CA GLY A 182 -23.18 -1.50 5.30
C GLY A 182 -23.93 -2.64 4.59
N ILE A 183 -24.45 -2.33 3.40
CA ILE A 183 -25.14 -3.29 2.54
C ILE A 183 -24.09 -3.92 1.60
N VAL A 184 -23.97 -5.25 1.63
CA VAL A 184 -23.07 -6.00 0.75
C VAL A 184 -23.88 -6.62 -0.38
N THR A 185 -23.59 -6.23 -1.62
CA THR A 185 -24.14 -6.88 -2.81
C THR A 185 -23.17 -7.92 -3.35
N VAL A 186 -23.71 -9.08 -3.72
CA VAL A 186 -22.95 -10.17 -4.33
C VAL A 186 -23.69 -10.61 -5.59
N GLU A 187 -23.11 -10.27 -6.74
CA GLU A 187 -23.46 -10.81 -8.03
C GLU A 187 -22.43 -11.87 -8.43
N SER A 188 -22.92 -12.95 -9.03
CA SER A 188 -22.10 -14.01 -9.61
C SER A 188 -21.45 -13.49 -10.89
N ALA A 189 -20.22 -12.98 -10.79
CA ALA A 189 -19.42 -12.65 -11.95
C ALA A 189 -18.60 -13.88 -12.39
N THR A 190 -18.63 -14.20 -13.68
CA THR A 190 -17.70 -15.15 -14.29
C THR A 190 -16.34 -14.47 -14.51
N PRO A 191 -15.23 -15.04 -14.05
CA PRO A 191 -13.91 -14.48 -14.30
C PRO A 191 -13.61 -14.52 -15.79
N THR A 192 -13.23 -13.37 -16.36
CA THR A 192 -12.66 -13.28 -17.71
C THR A 192 -11.18 -13.61 -17.63
N GLU A 193 -10.79 -14.77 -18.15
CA GLU A 193 -9.38 -15.13 -18.29
C GLU A 193 -8.74 -14.34 -19.43
N SER A 194 -7.54 -13.80 -19.17
CA SER A 194 -6.69 -13.22 -20.20
C SER A 194 -5.86 -14.33 -20.86
N PRO A 195 -5.71 -14.36 -22.19
CA PRO A 195 -5.11 -15.49 -22.92
C PRO A 195 -3.58 -15.60 -22.83
N VAL A 196 -2.90 -14.74 -22.06
CA VAL A 196 -1.44 -14.68 -21.97
C VAL A 196 -0.96 -15.46 -20.74
N SER A 197 0.05 -16.31 -20.91
CA SER A 197 0.70 -16.98 -19.77
C SER A 197 1.27 -15.94 -18.81
N PRO A 198 0.84 -15.89 -17.54
CA PRO A 198 1.17 -14.78 -16.67
C PRO A 198 2.62 -14.92 -16.15
N VAL A 199 3.40 -13.82 -16.23
CA VAL A 199 4.79 -13.78 -15.78
C VAL A 199 4.85 -13.53 -14.27
N ASN A 200 5.69 -14.28 -13.56
CA ASN A 200 5.95 -14.04 -12.14
C ASN A 200 7.15 -13.09 -11.99
N HIS A 201 6.90 -11.82 -11.66
CA HIS A 201 7.96 -10.82 -11.54
C HIS A 201 8.62 -10.86 -10.17
N LEU A 202 9.94 -11.08 -10.12
CA LEU A 202 10.74 -11.04 -8.89
C LEU A 202 11.58 -9.77 -8.77
N SER A 203 11.51 -8.86 -9.75
CA SER A 203 12.17 -7.56 -9.73
C SER A 203 11.28 -6.51 -10.38
N VAL A 204 10.78 -5.59 -9.55
CA VAL A 204 9.76 -4.58 -9.91
C VAL A 204 10.27 -3.20 -9.52
N ALA A 205 10.03 -2.20 -10.36
CA ALA A 205 10.38 -0.81 -10.10
C ALA A 205 9.18 0.12 -9.98
N VAL A 206 9.33 1.19 -9.21
CA VAL A 206 8.44 2.36 -9.16
C VAL A 206 9.30 3.62 -9.06
N GLY A 207 8.85 4.72 -9.66
CA GLY A 207 9.53 6.01 -9.59
C GLY A 207 8.59 7.11 -9.09
N GLY A 208 9.10 8.05 -8.31
CA GLY A 208 8.30 9.18 -7.83
C GLY A 208 9.08 10.17 -6.99
N THR A 209 8.47 11.32 -6.72
CA THR A 209 9.02 12.26 -5.75
C THR A 209 8.75 11.81 -4.31
N PHE A 210 7.57 11.24 -4.04
CA PHE A 210 7.16 10.76 -2.71
C PHE A 210 7.32 11.79 -1.59
N ASP A 211 7.11 13.06 -1.93
CA ASP A 211 7.05 14.17 -0.97
C ASP A 211 5.67 14.17 -0.31
N HIS A 212 5.62 14.31 1.01
CA HIS A 212 4.41 14.29 1.84
C HIS A 212 3.46 13.16 1.44
N LEU A 213 3.76 11.93 1.86
CA LEU A 213 3.00 10.74 1.46
C LEU A 213 1.49 10.84 1.75
N HIS A 214 0.73 11.12 0.70
CA HIS A 214 -0.72 11.16 0.68
C HIS A 214 -1.34 9.86 0.17
N ILE A 215 -2.68 9.76 0.18
CA ILE A 215 -3.42 8.53 -0.17
C ILE A 215 -3.08 8.02 -1.59
N GLY A 216 -2.89 8.92 -2.56
CA GLY A 216 -2.46 8.56 -3.91
C GLY A 216 -1.11 7.81 -3.94
N HIS A 217 -0.12 8.26 -3.18
CA HIS A 217 1.14 7.52 -3.03
C HIS A 217 0.94 6.17 -2.32
N LYS A 218 0.07 6.11 -1.31
CA LYS A 218 -0.22 4.85 -0.59
C LYS A 218 -0.85 3.82 -1.52
N LEU A 219 -1.79 4.23 -2.37
CA LEU A 219 -2.35 3.37 -3.43
C LEU A 219 -1.25 2.87 -4.37
N LEU A 220 -0.43 3.76 -4.92
CA LEU A 220 0.67 3.41 -5.82
C LEU A 220 1.65 2.42 -5.17
N LEU A 221 2.08 2.68 -3.93
CA LEU A 221 3.03 1.85 -3.20
C LEU A 221 2.43 0.50 -2.78
N THR A 222 1.15 0.45 -2.38
CA THR A 222 0.45 -0.81 -2.10
C THR A 222 0.40 -1.69 -3.35
N MET A 223 0.05 -1.11 -4.51
CA MET A 223 -0.04 -1.87 -5.75
C MET A 223 1.34 -2.22 -6.35
N PHE A 224 2.34 -1.35 -6.16
CA PHE A 224 3.73 -1.65 -6.47
C PHE A 224 4.24 -2.87 -5.69
N ALA A 225 4.02 -2.88 -4.38
CA ALA A 225 4.35 -4.02 -3.53
C ALA A 225 3.57 -5.28 -3.95
N PHE A 226 2.32 -5.14 -4.39
CA PHE A 226 1.50 -6.26 -4.85
C PHE A 226 1.97 -6.85 -6.17
N ALA A 227 2.54 -6.06 -7.08
CA ALA A 227 3.04 -6.54 -8.37
C ALA A 227 4.20 -7.54 -8.23
N LEU A 228 4.91 -7.52 -7.11
CA LEU A 228 5.97 -8.48 -6.81
C LEU A 228 5.38 -9.87 -6.53
N GLY A 229 5.87 -10.84 -7.29
CA GLY A 229 5.60 -12.26 -7.12
C GLY A 229 6.21 -12.84 -5.85
N ARG A 230 5.66 -13.98 -5.40
CA ARG A 230 6.30 -14.81 -4.38
C ARG A 230 7.22 -15.83 -5.01
N ARG A 231 8.22 -16.25 -4.25
CA ARG A 231 9.17 -17.30 -4.64
C ARG A 231 8.56 -18.66 -4.36
N HIS A 232 8.83 -19.61 -5.23
CA HIS A 232 8.34 -20.99 -5.09
C HIS A 232 9.38 -21.95 -4.48
N SER A 233 10.67 -21.60 -4.51
CA SER A 233 11.76 -22.48 -4.03
C SER A 233 12.83 -21.72 -3.26
N HIS A 234 13.43 -22.39 -2.28
CA HIS A 234 14.58 -21.89 -1.50
C HIS A 234 15.92 -21.95 -2.26
N ASP A 235 15.98 -22.68 -3.39
CA ASP A 235 17.20 -22.86 -4.19
C ASP A 235 17.56 -21.62 -5.05
N ASP A 236 16.66 -20.63 -5.13
CA ASP A 236 16.89 -19.42 -5.93
C ASP A 236 17.73 -18.41 -5.12
N GLN A 237 19.05 -18.38 -5.38
CA GLN A 237 20.01 -17.63 -4.56
C GLN A 237 19.88 -16.11 -4.63
N ALA A 238 19.43 -15.55 -5.75
CA ALA A 238 19.23 -14.10 -5.86
C ALA A 238 17.99 -13.70 -5.08
N PRO A 239 17.86 -12.52 -4.40
CA PRO A 239 16.66 -12.08 -3.69
C PRO A 239 15.56 -11.53 -4.63
N SER A 240 14.32 -11.44 -4.15
CA SER A 240 13.25 -10.67 -4.81
C SER A 240 13.53 -9.18 -4.56
N VAL A 241 13.33 -8.33 -5.55
CA VAL A 241 13.77 -6.93 -5.51
C VAL A 241 12.60 -5.97 -5.76
N LEU A 242 12.42 -5.03 -4.84
CA LEU A 242 11.63 -3.82 -5.05
C LEU A 242 12.57 -2.63 -5.22
N THR A 243 12.54 -1.97 -6.36
CA THR A 243 13.34 -0.77 -6.62
C THR A 243 12.46 0.47 -6.59
N VAL A 244 12.71 1.38 -5.64
CA VAL A 244 12.02 2.65 -5.50
C VAL A 244 12.96 3.77 -5.93
N GLY A 245 12.72 4.35 -7.10
CA GLY A 245 13.39 5.56 -7.56
C GLY A 245 12.78 6.80 -6.91
N ILE A 246 13.56 7.50 -6.08
CA ILE A 246 13.14 8.70 -5.35
C ILE A 246 13.89 9.89 -5.93
N THR A 247 13.15 10.88 -6.46
CA THR A 247 13.79 12.03 -7.14
C THR A 247 14.76 12.76 -6.23
N GLY A 248 16.00 12.93 -6.68
CA GLY A 248 17.00 13.81 -6.09
C GLY A 248 16.82 15.28 -6.48
N ASP A 249 17.69 16.14 -5.96
CA ASP A 249 17.56 17.60 -6.07
C ASP A 249 17.51 18.11 -7.51
N GLU A 250 18.21 17.44 -8.43
CA GLU A 250 18.24 17.77 -9.86
C GLU A 250 16.85 17.79 -10.51
N LEU A 251 15.97 16.87 -10.11
CA LEU A 251 14.60 16.77 -10.62
C LEU A 251 13.59 17.62 -9.84
N LEU A 252 14.03 18.33 -8.79
CA LEU A 252 13.20 19.13 -7.90
C LEU A 252 13.29 20.63 -8.12
N LYS A 253 14.24 21.10 -8.95
CA LYS A 253 14.55 22.53 -9.17
C LYS A 253 13.34 23.42 -9.52
N ASN A 254 12.31 22.87 -10.17
CA ASN A 254 11.12 23.62 -10.61
C ASN A 254 9.88 23.41 -9.72
N LYS A 255 10.02 22.75 -8.57
CA LYS A 255 8.89 22.44 -7.70
C LYS A 255 8.42 23.69 -6.94
N LYS A 256 7.12 23.98 -7.01
CA LYS A 256 6.48 25.07 -6.24
C LYS A 256 6.65 24.84 -4.73
N TYR A 257 6.78 25.90 -3.94
CA TYR A 257 6.97 25.84 -2.48
C TYR A 257 8.18 24.99 -2.05
N ALA A 258 9.31 25.12 -2.76
CA ALA A 258 10.50 24.29 -2.55
C ALA A 258 11.05 24.30 -1.11
N ALA A 259 10.88 25.40 -0.36
CA ALA A 259 11.30 25.50 1.04
C ALA A 259 10.56 24.52 1.98
N PHE A 260 9.40 24.00 1.55
CA PHE A 260 8.61 23.03 2.29
C PHE A 260 8.79 21.61 1.77
N LEU A 261 9.69 21.35 0.81
CA LEU A 261 10.00 19.99 0.36
C LEU A 261 10.70 19.19 1.46
N GLU A 262 10.33 17.93 1.58
CA GLU A 262 11.06 17.00 2.44
C GLU A 262 12.43 16.65 1.83
N SER A 263 13.44 16.53 2.70
CA SER A 263 14.76 16.03 2.29
C SER A 263 14.63 14.64 1.65
N TRP A 264 15.60 14.26 0.82
CA TRP A 264 15.61 12.92 0.23
C TRP A 264 15.52 11.82 1.29
N HIS A 265 16.27 11.96 2.38
CA HIS A 265 16.26 10.99 3.48
C HIS A 265 14.89 10.90 4.15
N ALA A 266 14.22 12.04 4.40
CA ALA A 266 12.88 12.04 4.98
C ALA A 266 11.85 11.35 4.06
N ARG A 267 11.91 11.60 2.75
CA ARG A 267 11.04 10.93 1.76
C ARG A 267 11.33 9.44 1.67
N GLN A 268 12.60 9.05 1.64
CA GLN A 268 13.03 7.67 1.66
C GLN A 268 12.52 6.94 2.91
N GLN A 269 12.70 7.53 4.09
CA GLN A 269 12.22 6.96 5.34
C GLN A 269 10.69 6.84 5.36
N GLY A 270 9.96 7.86 4.88
CA GLY A 270 8.50 7.81 4.77
C GLY A 270 8.02 6.65 3.88
N VAL A 271 8.65 6.45 2.72
CA VAL A 271 8.34 5.32 1.82
C VAL A 271 8.70 3.99 2.49
N HIS A 272 9.85 3.92 3.17
CA HIS A 272 10.26 2.73 3.91
C HIS A 272 9.26 2.36 5.01
N ASP A 273 8.88 3.30 5.86
CA ASP A 273 7.91 3.08 6.95
C ASP A 273 6.55 2.62 6.44
N PHE A 274 6.14 3.11 5.27
CA PHE A 274 4.91 2.65 4.61
C PHE A 274 5.08 1.22 4.09
N LEU A 275 6.10 0.96 3.26
CA LEU A 275 6.33 -0.36 2.66
C LEU A 275 6.56 -1.44 3.72
N MET A 276 7.38 -1.19 4.74
CA MET A 276 7.61 -2.10 5.86
C MET A 276 6.27 -2.53 6.51
N SER A 277 5.35 -1.58 6.71
CA SER A 277 4.08 -1.88 7.38
C SER A 277 3.10 -2.71 6.57
N VAL A 278 3.21 -2.71 5.24
CA VAL A 278 2.36 -3.53 4.39
C VAL A 278 3.06 -4.81 3.94
N LEU A 279 4.39 -4.84 3.92
CA LEU A 279 5.17 -5.99 3.45
C LEU A 279 5.59 -6.94 4.57
N TYR A 280 5.88 -6.46 5.77
CA TYR A 280 6.55 -7.26 6.80
C TYR A 280 5.69 -7.45 8.04
N PHE A 281 5.31 -8.70 8.30
CA PHE A 281 4.44 -9.09 9.42
C PHE A 281 5.17 -9.78 10.57
N GLY A 282 6.51 -9.79 10.57
CA GLY A 282 7.34 -10.31 11.64
C GLY A 282 7.60 -9.30 12.77
N GLN A 283 8.63 -9.56 13.59
CA GLN A 283 8.98 -8.73 14.74
C GLN A 283 9.58 -7.39 14.29
N PRO A 284 9.15 -6.24 14.85
CA PRO A 284 9.69 -4.93 14.48
C PRO A 284 11.20 -4.77 14.71
N ASP A 285 11.76 -5.50 15.66
CA ASP A 285 13.17 -5.51 16.06
C ASP A 285 13.95 -6.74 15.54
N ASP A 286 13.49 -7.33 14.43
CA ASP A 286 14.17 -8.47 13.80
C ASP A 286 15.57 -8.06 13.32
N ASN A 287 16.59 -8.55 14.04
CA ASN A 287 18.00 -8.27 13.79
C ASN A 287 18.53 -8.84 12.46
N ARG A 288 17.73 -9.63 11.73
CA ARG A 288 18.06 -10.11 10.39
C ARG A 288 17.73 -9.07 9.32
N ILE A 289 17.01 -8.00 9.66
CA ILE A 289 16.77 -6.88 8.74
C ILE A 289 18.06 -6.07 8.65
N GLY A 290 18.71 -6.11 7.49
CA GLY A 290 19.94 -5.35 7.23
C GLY A 290 19.64 -4.06 6.48
N VAL A 291 20.26 -2.96 6.90
CA VAL A 291 20.23 -1.66 6.20
C VAL A 291 21.64 -1.29 5.77
N GLU A 292 21.81 -0.97 4.49
CA GLU A 292 23.09 -0.53 3.91
C GLU A 292 22.85 0.76 3.12
N GLU A 293 23.67 1.79 3.37
CA GLU A 293 23.65 3.04 2.61
C GLU A 293 24.87 3.09 1.69
N LEU A 294 24.63 3.25 0.39
CA LEU A 294 25.65 3.31 -0.66
C LEU A 294 25.79 4.74 -1.17
N LYS A 295 27.04 5.16 -1.38
CA LYS A 295 27.41 6.49 -1.91
C LYS A 295 28.54 6.35 -2.94
N GLU A 296 28.15 6.17 -4.19
CA GLU A 296 29.03 6.09 -5.35
C GLU A 296 28.98 7.38 -6.18
N ALA A 297 30.00 7.58 -7.01
CA ALA A 297 30.04 8.72 -7.93
C ALA A 297 29.16 8.45 -9.16
N GLY A 298 28.33 9.42 -9.54
CA GLY A 298 27.50 9.37 -10.75
C GLY A 298 25.98 9.32 -10.47
N PRO A 299 25.15 9.32 -11.53
CA PRO A 299 23.70 9.25 -11.38
C PRO A 299 23.30 7.93 -10.72
N ASN A 300 22.36 7.97 -9.77
CA ASN A 300 21.93 6.81 -8.97
C ASN A 300 23.01 6.28 -8.00
N GLY A 301 24.08 7.05 -7.74
CA GLY A 301 25.15 6.64 -6.82
C GLY A 301 24.76 6.65 -5.34
N HIS A 302 23.70 7.36 -4.97
CA HIS A 302 23.16 7.34 -3.60
C HIS A 302 21.96 6.39 -3.51
N ALA A 303 22.08 5.37 -2.66
CA ALA A 303 21.00 4.41 -2.42
C ALA A 303 20.98 3.92 -0.97
N VAL A 304 19.80 3.52 -0.50
CA VAL A 304 19.61 2.78 0.74
C VAL A 304 19.02 1.43 0.40
N HIS A 305 19.70 0.36 0.78
CA HIS A 305 19.28 -1.02 0.60
C HIS A 305 18.76 -1.58 1.92
N VAL A 306 17.56 -2.17 1.91
CA VAL A 306 17.00 -2.85 3.08
C VAL A 306 16.69 -4.30 2.71
N SER A 307 17.35 -5.22 3.40
CA SER A 307 17.20 -6.66 3.22
C SER A 307 16.33 -7.25 4.33
N TYR A 308 15.48 -8.22 3.97
CA TYR A 308 14.59 -8.91 4.89
C TYR A 308 14.88 -10.42 4.90
N PRO A 309 14.62 -11.11 6.03
CA PRO A 309 14.97 -12.52 6.22
C PRO A 309 14.28 -13.49 5.25
N PHE A 310 13.17 -13.08 4.63
CA PHE A 310 12.42 -13.89 3.67
C PHE A 310 12.88 -13.69 2.21
N GLY A 311 14.11 -13.19 2.00
CA GLY A 311 14.69 -13.05 0.67
C GLY A 311 14.14 -11.89 -0.15
N LEU A 312 13.68 -10.81 0.52
CA LEU A 312 13.29 -9.55 -0.10
C LEU A 312 14.39 -8.50 0.10
N LEU A 313 14.74 -7.80 -0.98
CA LEU A 313 15.58 -6.62 -0.99
C LEU A 313 14.77 -5.42 -1.50
N ILE A 314 14.74 -4.34 -0.73
CA ILE A 314 14.20 -3.06 -1.19
C ILE A 314 15.37 -2.11 -1.44
N LYS A 315 15.48 -1.61 -2.68
CA LYS A 315 16.47 -0.61 -3.09
C LYS A 315 15.78 0.74 -3.19
N TYR A 316 16.11 1.67 -2.30
CA TYR A 316 15.71 3.07 -2.42
C TYR A 316 16.84 3.82 -3.11
N VAL A 317 16.60 4.28 -4.33
CA VAL A 317 17.64 4.86 -5.20
C VAL A 317 17.34 6.33 -5.43
N GLU A 318 18.32 7.20 -5.20
CA GLU A 318 18.21 8.60 -5.59
C GLU A 318 18.33 8.76 -7.10
N ILE A 319 17.24 9.17 -7.77
CA ILE A 319 17.23 9.33 -9.23
C ILE A 319 17.42 10.79 -9.64
N TRP A 320 18.31 11.03 -10.60
CA TRP A 320 18.62 12.36 -11.13
C TRP A 320 18.11 12.59 -12.55
N ASP A 321 17.59 11.53 -13.18
CA ASP A 321 16.98 11.56 -14.50
C ASP A 321 15.63 10.82 -14.51
N PRO A 322 14.78 11.03 -15.53
CA PRO A 322 13.45 10.42 -15.58
C PRO A 322 13.43 8.89 -15.73
N PHE A 323 14.53 8.24 -16.09
CA PHE A 323 14.61 6.79 -16.29
C PHE A 323 15.11 6.07 -15.03
N GLY A 324 16.09 6.66 -14.33
CA GLY A 324 16.69 6.10 -13.13
C GLY A 324 17.19 4.67 -13.35
N PRO A 325 16.99 3.73 -12.39
CA PRO A 325 17.51 2.37 -12.49
C PRO A 325 16.89 1.52 -13.61
N THR A 326 15.75 1.94 -14.19
CA THR A 326 15.03 1.14 -15.20
C THR A 326 15.79 0.96 -16.51
N ILE A 327 16.85 1.74 -16.74
CA ILE A 327 17.74 1.62 -17.91
C ILE A 327 19.19 1.31 -17.54
N THR A 328 19.48 1.08 -16.26
CA THR A 328 20.82 0.70 -15.77
C THR A 328 20.84 -0.65 -15.07
N ASP A 329 19.69 -1.15 -14.61
CA ASP A 329 19.48 -2.50 -14.07
C ASP A 329 18.60 -3.30 -15.03
N GLU A 330 19.22 -4.21 -15.80
CA GLU A 330 18.53 -5.07 -16.77
C GLU A 330 17.63 -6.11 -16.08
N ALA A 331 17.91 -6.45 -14.81
CA ALA A 331 17.16 -7.46 -14.07
C ALA A 331 15.75 -7.00 -13.66
N ILE A 332 15.45 -5.70 -13.76
CA ILE A 332 14.09 -5.18 -13.60
C ILE A 332 13.22 -5.71 -14.75
N THR A 333 12.07 -6.31 -14.40
CA THR A 333 11.17 -6.94 -15.38
C THR A 333 9.78 -6.29 -15.43
N ALA A 334 9.42 -5.51 -14.41
CA ALA A 334 8.15 -4.78 -14.37
C ALA A 334 8.32 -3.36 -13.83
N LEU A 335 7.44 -2.46 -14.28
CA LEU A 335 7.35 -1.07 -13.86
C LEU A 335 5.92 -0.78 -13.42
N VAL A 336 5.76 -0.30 -12.20
CA VAL A 336 4.47 0.17 -11.67
C VAL A 336 4.44 1.69 -11.74
N LEU A 337 3.38 2.26 -12.31
CA LEU A 337 3.24 3.69 -12.50
C LEU A 337 1.77 4.14 -12.33
N SER A 338 1.57 5.41 -12.00
CA SER A 338 0.22 6.01 -12.00
C SER A 338 -0.22 6.34 -13.43
N LEU A 339 -1.53 6.44 -13.69
CA LEU A 339 -2.03 6.89 -14.99
C LEU A 339 -1.47 8.26 -15.44
N GLU A 340 -1.12 9.14 -14.49
CA GLU A 340 -0.43 10.42 -14.75
C GLU A 340 0.94 10.25 -15.41
N THR A 341 1.63 9.13 -15.13
CA THR A 341 3.01 8.87 -15.55
C THR A 341 3.10 7.82 -16.66
N ARG A 342 1.99 7.47 -17.31
CA ARG A 342 1.91 6.54 -18.47
C ARG A 342 2.89 6.90 -19.59
N GLY A 343 3.06 8.20 -19.87
CA GLY A 343 4.04 8.68 -20.86
C GLY A 343 5.48 8.31 -20.51
N GLY A 344 5.83 8.33 -19.22
CA GLY A 344 7.15 7.93 -18.72
C GLY A 344 7.44 6.45 -18.95
N GLY A 345 6.46 5.56 -18.70
CA GLY A 345 6.61 4.13 -18.98
C GLY A 345 6.91 3.81 -20.44
N LYS A 346 6.24 4.50 -21.38
CA LYS A 346 6.53 4.37 -22.81
C LYS A 346 7.96 4.81 -23.13
N ALA A 347 8.40 5.94 -22.58
CA ALA A 347 9.77 6.45 -22.78
C ALA A 347 10.82 5.47 -22.23
N VAL A 348 10.58 4.86 -21.06
CA VAL A 348 11.45 3.82 -20.49
C VAL A 348 11.57 2.64 -21.44
N ASN A 349 10.46 2.09 -21.93
CA ASN A 349 10.48 0.93 -22.83
C ASN A 349 11.15 1.24 -24.17
N SER A 350 10.91 2.43 -24.75
CA SER A 350 11.67 2.87 -25.94
C SER A 350 13.18 2.92 -25.67
N LYS A 351 13.59 3.43 -24.51
CA LYS A 351 15.02 3.49 -24.13
C LYS A 351 15.64 2.11 -23.89
N ARG A 352 14.87 1.17 -23.33
CA ARG A 352 15.30 -0.23 -23.16
C ARG A 352 15.48 -0.92 -24.51
N LEU A 353 14.56 -0.72 -25.45
CA LEU A 353 14.66 -1.25 -26.82
C LEU A 353 15.88 -0.69 -27.56
N GLU A 354 16.18 0.61 -27.43
CA GLU A 354 17.41 1.22 -27.97
C GLU A 354 18.69 0.55 -27.44
N LYS A 355 18.66 0.02 -26.22
CA LYS A 355 19.78 -0.70 -25.59
C LYS A 355 19.80 -2.20 -25.91
N GLY A 356 18.83 -2.71 -26.67
CA GLY A 356 18.67 -4.14 -26.94
C GLY A 356 18.09 -4.94 -25.76
N TRP A 357 17.53 -4.27 -24.76
CA TRP A 357 16.88 -4.90 -23.61
C TRP A 357 15.41 -5.18 -23.89
N ARG A 358 14.84 -6.16 -23.17
CA ARG A 358 13.39 -6.42 -23.22
C ARG A 358 12.62 -5.28 -22.56
N GLU A 359 11.43 -5.01 -23.10
CA GLU A 359 10.46 -4.12 -22.48
C GLU A 359 10.05 -4.62 -21.09
N LEU A 360 9.72 -3.67 -20.20
CA LEU A 360 9.12 -3.96 -18.91
C LEU A 360 7.62 -4.20 -19.09
N GLU A 361 7.06 -5.15 -18.34
CA GLU A 361 5.62 -5.21 -18.14
C GLU A 361 5.19 -3.99 -17.31
N VAL A 362 4.21 -3.23 -17.80
CA VAL A 362 3.77 -1.99 -17.16
C VAL A 362 2.46 -2.24 -16.43
N PHE A 363 2.48 -2.04 -15.11
CA PHE A 363 1.31 -2.07 -14.25
C PHE A 363 0.84 -0.64 -13.96
N GLU A 364 -0.35 -0.30 -14.43
CA GLU A 364 -0.92 1.03 -14.26
C GLU A 364 -1.84 1.09 -13.03
N VAL A 365 -1.69 2.15 -12.24
CA VAL A 365 -2.51 2.43 -11.07
C VAL A 365 -3.37 3.65 -11.33
N SER A 366 -4.66 3.54 -11.00
CA SER A 366 -5.64 4.60 -11.21
C SER A 366 -5.30 5.86 -10.41
N VAL A 367 -5.64 7.01 -10.97
CA VAL A 367 -5.61 8.29 -10.26
C VAL A 367 -6.96 8.45 -9.59
N LEU A 368 -6.96 8.82 -8.31
CA LEU A 368 -8.19 8.96 -7.55
C LEU A 368 -8.85 10.30 -7.90
N ASP A 369 -10.13 10.26 -8.28
CA ASP A 369 -10.97 11.46 -8.47
C ASP A 369 -12.25 11.37 -7.63
N ALA A 370 -12.85 12.53 -7.34
CA ALA A 370 -14.12 12.66 -6.62
C ALA A 370 -15.29 12.99 -7.56
N SER A 371 -15.16 12.75 -8.87
CA SER A 371 -16.13 13.19 -9.88
C SER A 371 -17.56 12.65 -9.64
N GLU A 372 -17.66 11.48 -9.04
CA GLU A 372 -18.92 10.80 -8.70
C GLU A 372 -19.60 11.36 -7.43
N GLU A 373 -18.93 12.23 -6.66
CA GLU A 373 -19.47 12.92 -5.48
C GLU A 373 -19.56 14.43 -5.74
N GLY A 374 -20.73 14.92 -6.16
CA GLY A 374 -20.92 16.27 -6.69
C GLY A 374 -20.68 17.48 -5.77
N ARG A 375 -19.88 17.38 -4.69
CA ARG A 375 -19.59 18.46 -3.72
C ARG A 375 -18.21 18.44 -3.03
N VAL A 376 -17.29 17.52 -3.34
CA VAL A 376 -16.07 17.31 -2.50
C VAL A 376 -14.77 17.75 -3.18
N ASP A 377 -14.82 18.33 -4.38
CA ASP A 377 -13.67 18.37 -5.29
C ASP A 377 -12.44 19.08 -4.68
N GLU A 378 -12.53 20.34 -4.23
CA GLU A 378 -11.34 21.09 -3.76
C GLU A 378 -10.65 20.47 -2.52
N THR A 379 -11.43 20.07 -1.50
CA THR A 379 -10.89 19.44 -0.28
C THR A 379 -10.40 18.01 -0.49
N PHE A 380 -10.89 17.33 -1.53
CA PHE A 380 -10.41 16.02 -1.93
C PHE A 380 -9.10 16.14 -2.73
N GLN A 381 -9.00 17.09 -3.66
CA GLN A 381 -7.79 17.31 -4.45
C GLN A 381 -6.60 17.70 -3.56
N SER A 382 -6.82 18.49 -2.51
CA SER A 382 -5.74 18.85 -1.58
C SER A 382 -5.15 17.62 -0.88
N LYS A 383 -5.99 16.62 -0.55
CA LYS A 383 -5.58 15.34 0.06
C LYS A 383 -4.84 14.39 -0.89
N LEU A 384 -4.78 14.72 -2.18
CA LEU A 384 -4.13 13.92 -3.20
C LEU A 384 -2.94 14.63 -3.85
N SER A 385 -2.52 15.79 -3.32
CA SER A 385 -1.50 16.61 -3.95
C SER A 385 -0.46 17.08 -2.93
N SER A 386 0.77 16.57 -3.05
CA SER A 386 1.93 17.10 -2.30
C SER A 386 2.15 18.59 -2.54
N THR A 387 1.69 19.15 -3.67
CA THR A 387 1.78 20.59 -3.93
C THR A 387 0.85 21.38 -3.02
N GLU A 388 -0.38 20.90 -2.80
CA GLU A 388 -1.32 21.55 -1.90
C GLU A 388 -0.91 21.39 -0.43
N ILE A 389 -0.35 20.24 -0.04
CA ILE A 389 0.22 20.05 1.30
C ILE A 389 1.30 21.10 1.58
N ARG A 390 2.23 21.30 0.64
CA ARG A 390 3.28 22.32 0.76
C ARG A 390 2.73 23.74 0.78
N ARG A 391 1.70 24.02 -0.02
CA ARG A 391 1.00 25.31 0.00
C ARG A 391 0.42 25.60 1.38
N ASN A 392 -0.36 24.66 1.94
CA ASN A 392 -0.98 24.81 3.26
C ASN A 392 0.06 25.05 4.37
N ARG A 393 1.19 24.33 4.34
CA ARG A 393 2.31 24.53 5.29
C ARG A 393 2.96 25.91 5.13
N SER A 394 3.04 26.41 3.90
CA SER A 394 3.54 27.76 3.63
C SER A 394 2.62 28.87 4.14
N GLU A 395 1.30 28.68 4.04
CA GLU A 395 0.29 29.64 4.50
C GLU A 395 0.11 29.58 6.04
N GLY A 396 0.31 28.42 6.67
CA GLY A 396 0.18 28.21 8.11
C GLY A 396 1.41 28.56 8.95
N SER A 397 2.56 28.84 8.33
CA SER A 397 3.76 29.28 9.04
C SER A 397 3.70 30.80 9.27
N PRO A 398 3.65 31.31 10.52
CA PRO A 398 3.69 32.75 10.74
C PRO A 398 4.99 33.29 10.16
N SER A 399 4.89 34.35 9.36
CA SER A 399 6.04 35.01 8.77
C SER A 399 7.04 35.37 9.87
N GLN A 400 8.17 34.66 9.92
CA GLN A 400 9.34 35.12 10.66
C GLN A 400 9.82 36.38 9.94
N LYS A 401 9.37 37.54 10.43
CA LYS A 401 9.94 38.85 10.13
C LYS A 401 11.07 39.14 11.08
#